data_AF-A0A662AKM4-F1
#
_entry.id   AF-A0A662AKM4-F1
#
_cell.length_a   1.000
_cell.length_b   1.000
_cell.length_c   1.000
_cell.angle_alpha   90.00
_cell.angle_beta   90.00
_cell.angle_gamma   90.00
#
_symmetry.space_group_name_H-M   'P 1'
#
loop_
_entity.id
_entity.type
_entity.pdbx_description
1 polymer ?
#
loop_
_entity_poly.entity_id
_entity_poly.type
_entity_poly.pdbx_seq_one_letter_code
_entity_poly.pdbx_strand_id
1 'polypeptide(L)'
;MPFKVFEGTGCLVIRNKQLYTYLKQFGKCYDKYIPNDLKNLSPKLLNVLIDWLILGDGSCYQNNNRKKVCTYYTTSKKLKDDFEEILLKTGRTYHTTVREPRDTYINGRLIKKENCVHCFETRLRRNNKAHVKSLHKKLIPYKGKVFCLRLKKHHNFYVRRNGTGYFTGNCGAGPVVAGAVRIPDFYPSDFFDGYINDSKKMSSKKREEAFGLITDKCDFGIGVISNNIIDAINILEATKLAMKKAINDLISGTDYLLIDGTVKLSDMHCPQKQVIKGDAISISIAAASIIAKVHRDRIMLDLHKKYPVYGWDTNKGYLTKKHLEGIKLYGITEYHRESFRRVGR
;
A
#
# COMPACT_ATOMS: atom_id res chain seq x y z
N MET A 1 32.90 28.44 13.15
CA MET A 1 31.81 29.05 12.33
C MET A 1 32.00 30.57 12.36
N PRO A 2 31.63 31.33 11.31
CA PRO A 2 31.87 32.78 11.24
C PRO A 2 30.93 33.62 12.13
N PHE A 3 30.36 33.03 13.19
CA PHE A 3 29.43 33.69 14.10
C PHE A 3 29.67 33.24 15.53
N LYS A 4 29.49 34.19 16.47
CA LYS A 4 29.61 33.95 17.90
C LYS A 4 28.42 33.14 18.40
N VAL A 5 28.70 32.08 19.14
CA VAL A 5 27.71 31.27 19.87
C VAL A 5 27.77 31.70 21.32
N PHE A 6 26.62 31.98 21.92
CA PHE A 6 26.48 32.34 23.33
C PHE A 6 25.74 31.21 24.04
N GLU A 7 26.25 30.77 25.19
CA GLU A 7 25.48 29.92 26.10
C GLU A 7 24.57 30.81 26.94
N GLY A 8 23.26 30.65 26.75
CA GLY A 8 22.24 31.17 27.65
C GLY A 8 21.85 30.12 28.69
N THR A 9 20.97 30.50 29.63
CA THR A 9 20.39 29.57 30.61
C THR A 9 19.57 28.48 29.92
N GLY A 10 20.21 27.35 29.64
CA GLY A 10 19.59 26.16 29.05
C GLY A 10 19.42 26.18 27.52
N CYS A 11 20.00 27.16 26.81
CA CYS A 11 19.92 27.21 25.34
C CYS A 11 21.18 27.80 24.70
N LEU A 12 21.48 27.34 23.48
CA LEU A 12 22.49 27.97 22.62
C LEU A 12 21.83 29.12 21.86
N VAL A 13 22.37 30.33 22.04
CA VAL A 13 21.89 31.54 21.37
C VAL A 13 22.91 31.98 20.33
N ILE A 14 22.48 32.09 19.08
CA ILE A 14 23.31 32.63 18.00
C ILE A 14 22.71 33.97 17.56
N ARG A 15 23.45 35.06 17.82
CA ARG A 15 23.05 36.41 17.41
C ARG A 15 23.74 36.78 16.10
N ASN A 16 23.18 36.32 14.98
CA ASN A 16 23.71 36.66 13.66
C ASN A 16 22.56 36.94 12.67
N LYS A 17 22.47 38.21 12.22
CA LYS A 17 21.41 38.67 11.31
C LYS A 17 21.45 37.94 9.96
N GLN A 18 22.65 37.71 9.41
CA GLN A 18 22.84 37.03 8.14
C GLN A 18 22.35 35.57 8.21
N LEU A 19 22.71 34.85 9.27
CA LEU A 19 22.26 33.48 9.53
C LEU A 19 20.74 33.41 9.72
N TYR A 20 20.15 34.34 10.47
CA TYR A 20 18.70 34.42 10.61
C TYR A 20 18.01 34.62 9.26
N THR A 21 18.47 35.60 8.47
CA THR A 21 17.90 35.88 7.13
C THR A 21 18.01 34.65 6.24
N TYR A 22 19.15 33.95 6.27
CA TYR A 22 19.35 32.70 5.54
C TYR A 22 18.39 31.60 6.01
N LEU A 23 18.26 31.34 7.32
CA LEU A 23 17.41 30.26 7.83
C LEU A 23 15.92 30.55 7.65
N LYS A 24 15.51 31.82 7.68
CA LYS A 24 14.12 32.26 7.51
C LYS A 24 13.49 31.76 6.20
N GLN A 25 14.28 31.56 5.15
CA GLN A 25 13.79 31.07 3.86
C GLN A 25 13.28 29.62 3.90
N PHE A 26 13.64 28.87 4.95
CA PHE A 26 13.26 27.47 5.12
C PHE A 26 11.98 27.26 5.94
N GLY A 27 11.23 28.34 6.20
CA GLY A 27 9.96 28.33 6.93
C GLY A 27 10.09 28.53 8.43
N LYS A 28 8.94 28.73 9.10
CA LYS A 28 8.79 28.84 10.56
C LYS A 28 8.33 27.51 11.14
N CYS A 29 7.91 27.46 12.40
CA CYS A 29 7.64 26.18 13.07
C CYS A 29 6.60 25.28 12.37
N TYR A 30 5.55 25.86 11.77
CA TYR A 30 4.43 25.11 11.16
C TYR A 30 4.59 24.79 9.68
N ASP A 31 5.53 25.45 9.00
CA ASP A 31 5.75 25.34 7.55
C ASP A 31 7.22 25.07 7.19
N LYS A 32 8.09 24.89 8.19
CA LYS A 32 9.50 24.54 7.98
C LYS A 32 9.65 23.28 7.13
N TYR A 33 10.74 23.19 6.39
CA TYR A 33 10.99 22.07 5.46
C TYR A 33 12.48 21.79 5.31
N ILE A 34 12.83 20.64 4.76
CA ILE A 34 14.22 20.30 4.44
C ILE A 34 14.50 20.71 2.99
N PRO A 35 15.48 21.60 2.74
CA PRO A 35 15.91 21.99 1.40
C PRO A 35 16.21 20.79 0.50
N ASN A 36 15.89 20.90 -0.79
CA ASN A 36 16.03 19.78 -1.73
C ASN A 36 17.48 19.32 -1.88
N ASP A 37 18.39 20.28 -1.92
CA ASP A 37 19.84 20.17 -1.88
C ASP A 37 20.30 19.32 -0.67
N LEU A 38 19.78 19.57 0.53
CA LEU A 38 20.04 18.70 1.69
C LEU A 38 19.39 17.33 1.57
N LYS A 39 18.14 17.25 1.09
CA LYS A 39 17.43 15.97 0.90
C LYS A 39 18.13 15.07 -0.12
N ASN A 40 18.89 15.62 -1.05
CA ASN A 40 19.54 14.88 -2.14
C ASN A 40 21.01 14.53 -1.84
N LEU A 41 21.49 14.80 -0.62
CA LEU A 41 22.80 14.35 -0.16
C LEU A 41 22.93 12.81 -0.15
N SER A 42 24.18 12.35 -0.04
CA SER A 42 24.47 10.91 0.05
C SER A 42 23.81 10.28 1.29
N PRO A 43 23.49 8.96 1.27
CA PRO A 43 22.91 8.30 2.45
C PRO A 43 23.73 8.47 3.73
N LYS A 44 25.05 8.59 3.64
CA LYS A 44 25.93 8.86 4.80
C LYS A 44 25.62 10.23 5.43
N LEU A 45 25.55 11.28 4.61
CA LEU A 45 25.24 12.63 5.07
C LEU A 45 23.78 12.79 5.52
N LEU A 46 22.85 12.10 4.85
CA LEU A 46 21.46 12.07 5.30
C LEU A 46 21.30 11.40 6.67
N ASN A 47 22.08 10.35 6.97
CA ASN A 47 22.08 9.75 8.30
C ASN A 47 22.56 10.75 9.36
N VAL A 48 23.60 11.53 9.06
CA VAL A 48 24.06 12.61 9.95
C VAL A 48 22.95 13.63 10.16
N LEU A 49 22.29 14.09 9.09
CA LEU A 49 21.16 15.03 9.19
C LEU A 49 20.02 14.48 10.04
N ILE A 50 19.64 13.20 9.86
CA ILE A 50 18.61 12.54 10.65
C ILE A 50 18.97 12.55 12.13
N ASP A 51 20.21 12.19 12.45
CA ASP A 51 20.66 12.11 13.83
C ASP A 51 20.65 13.50 14.49
N TRP A 52 21.05 14.57 13.76
CA TRP A 52 20.98 15.95 14.24
C TRP A 52 19.55 16.47 14.40
N LEU A 53 18.63 16.12 13.49
CA LEU A 53 17.21 16.48 13.63
C LEU A 53 16.61 15.82 14.87
N ILE A 54 16.95 14.55 15.14
CA ILE A 54 16.51 13.84 16.34
C ILE A 54 17.15 14.44 17.61
N LEU A 55 18.41 14.88 17.56
CA LEU A 55 19.04 15.57 18.69
C LEU A 55 18.39 16.93 18.99
N GLY A 56 17.91 17.62 17.96
CA GLY A 56 17.25 18.94 18.11
C GLY A 56 15.81 18.85 18.59
N ASP A 57 14.94 18.20 17.82
CA ASP A 57 13.48 18.16 18.08
C ASP A 57 13.00 16.71 18.36
N GLY A 58 13.86 15.84 18.87
CA GLY A 58 13.54 14.43 19.11
C GLY A 58 13.86 13.93 20.53
N SER A 59 13.62 12.65 20.74
CA SER A 59 13.98 11.95 21.98
C SER A 59 14.44 10.54 21.64
N CYS A 60 15.53 10.10 22.25
CA CYS A 60 15.99 8.73 22.19
C CYS A 60 16.08 8.16 23.61
N TYR A 61 15.52 6.98 23.83
CA TYR A 61 15.67 6.24 25.08
C TYR A 61 16.05 4.78 24.80
N GLN A 62 16.65 4.12 25.78
CA GLN A 62 16.84 2.68 25.74
C GLN A 62 15.60 2.00 26.33
N ASN A 63 15.00 1.06 25.60
CA ASN A 63 13.92 0.26 26.16
C ASN A 63 14.48 -0.84 27.09
N ASN A 64 13.61 -1.57 27.78
CA ASN A 64 13.96 -2.67 28.70
C ASN A 64 14.87 -3.76 28.08
N ASN A 65 14.94 -3.86 26.75
CA ASN A 65 15.82 -4.77 26.02
C ASN A 65 17.14 -4.11 25.60
N ARG A 66 17.54 -2.99 26.21
CA ARG A 66 18.73 -2.15 25.90
C ARG A 66 18.77 -1.64 24.45
N LYS A 67 17.61 -1.49 23.79
CA LYS A 67 17.52 -1.02 22.39
C LYS A 67 17.19 0.46 22.34
N LYS A 68 17.97 1.20 21.56
CA LYS A 68 17.75 2.63 21.31
C LYS A 68 16.52 2.83 20.44
N VAL A 69 15.47 3.42 21.01
CA VAL A 69 14.28 3.88 20.31
C VAL A 69 14.39 5.38 20.17
N CYS A 70 14.37 5.88 18.93
CA CYS A 70 14.43 7.29 18.63
C CYS A 70 13.13 7.76 17.99
N THR A 71 12.69 8.93 18.41
CA THR A 71 11.46 9.58 17.96
C THR A 71 11.78 11.02 17.59
N TYR A 72 11.25 11.47 16.46
CA TYR A 72 11.34 12.85 16.01
C TYR A 72 9.96 13.51 16.08
N TYR A 73 9.93 14.76 16.55
CA TYR A 73 8.71 15.55 16.71
C TYR A 73 8.76 16.78 15.82
N THR A 74 7.64 17.11 15.18
CA THR A 74 7.49 18.38 14.47
C THR A 74 6.02 18.74 14.33
N THR A 75 5.71 20.03 14.33
CA THR A 75 4.37 20.55 14.04
C THR A 75 4.20 20.87 12.54
N SER A 76 5.30 20.96 11.78
CA SER A 76 5.25 21.16 10.35
C SER A 76 4.98 19.84 9.62
N LYS A 77 3.85 19.79 8.93
CA LYS A 77 3.50 18.65 8.06
C LYS A 77 4.54 18.46 6.94
N LYS A 78 5.05 19.56 6.39
CA LYS A 78 6.05 19.53 5.31
C LYS A 78 7.38 18.98 5.82
N LEU A 79 7.85 19.43 6.99
CA LEU A 79 9.05 18.88 7.61
C LEU A 79 8.88 17.41 7.98
N LYS A 80 7.71 17.03 8.48
CA LYS A 80 7.39 15.63 8.74
C LYS A 80 7.50 14.79 7.47
N ASP A 81 6.89 15.22 6.37
CA ASP A 81 6.94 14.49 5.09
C ASP A 81 8.38 14.44 4.51
N ASP A 82 9.16 15.51 4.68
CA ASP A 82 10.57 15.57 4.28
C ASP A 82 11.47 14.67 5.14
N PHE A 83 11.24 14.63 6.46
CA PHE A 83 11.95 13.74 7.39
C PHE A 83 11.67 12.28 7.05
N GLU A 84 10.41 11.95 6.78
CA GLU A 84 10.00 10.65 6.27
C GLU A 84 10.69 10.29 4.94
N GLU A 85 10.85 11.25 4.02
CA GLU A 85 11.56 11.05 2.75
C GLU A 85 13.02 10.66 2.98
N ILE A 86 13.74 11.37 3.85
CA ILE A 86 15.17 11.08 4.11
C ILE A 86 15.37 9.78 4.90
N LEU A 87 14.43 9.41 5.79
CA LEU A 87 14.42 8.10 6.44
C LEU A 87 14.33 6.98 5.41
N LEU A 88 13.44 7.08 4.42
CA LEU A 88 13.32 6.08 3.36
C LEU A 88 14.58 6.01 2.49
N LYS A 89 15.16 7.16 2.11
CA LYS A 89 16.39 7.23 1.31
C LYS A 89 17.60 6.59 2.00
N THR A 90 17.62 6.61 3.34
CA THR A 90 18.67 6.00 4.15
C THR A 90 18.36 4.55 4.52
N GLY A 91 17.24 4.00 4.05
CA GLY A 91 16.83 2.64 4.33
C GLY A 91 16.24 2.44 5.73
N ARG A 92 15.93 3.51 6.46
CA ARG A 92 15.30 3.45 7.78
C ARG A 92 13.79 3.23 7.64
N THR A 93 13.22 2.43 8.54
CA THR A 93 11.77 2.24 8.66
C THR A 93 11.24 3.07 9.82
N TYR A 94 9.96 3.47 9.77
CA TYR A 94 9.37 4.32 10.80
C TYR A 94 7.85 4.08 10.93
N HIS A 95 7.26 4.65 11.97
CA HIS A 95 5.82 4.76 12.19
C HIS A 95 5.51 6.19 12.60
N THR A 96 4.53 6.83 11.96
CA THR A 96 4.15 8.19 12.28
C THR A 96 2.75 8.24 12.86
N THR A 97 2.58 8.95 13.97
CA THR A 97 1.28 9.23 14.58
C THR A 97 1.08 10.74 14.69
N VAL A 98 -0.17 11.19 14.58
CA VAL A 98 -0.54 12.56 14.96
C VAL A 98 -0.88 12.53 16.44
N ARG A 99 -0.23 13.39 17.22
CA ARG A 99 -0.59 13.66 18.61
C ARG A 99 -1.44 14.91 18.66
N GLU A 100 -2.66 14.75 19.17
CA GLU A 100 -3.55 15.87 19.43
C GLU A 100 -3.08 16.69 20.65
N PRO A 101 -3.35 18.01 20.66
CA PRO A 101 -3.07 18.88 21.81
C PRO A 101 -3.70 18.36 23.10
N ARG A 102 -2.96 18.49 24.21
CA ARG A 102 -3.46 18.20 25.56
C ARG A 102 -2.96 19.26 26.54
N ASP A 103 -3.69 19.44 27.64
CA ASP A 103 -3.23 20.26 28.73
C ASP A 103 -1.94 19.66 29.29
N THR A 104 -0.92 20.49 29.45
CA THR A 104 0.39 20.04 29.93
C THR A 104 1.02 21.10 30.83
N TYR A 105 1.84 20.65 31.77
CA TYR A 105 2.65 21.54 32.59
C TYR A 105 4.07 21.60 32.03
N ILE A 106 4.60 22.80 31.82
CA ILE A 106 6.01 23.03 31.46
C ILE A 106 6.60 23.93 32.55
N ASN A 107 7.61 23.45 33.27
CA ASN A 107 8.26 24.17 34.38
C ASN A 107 7.25 24.76 35.39
N GLY A 108 6.25 23.96 35.79
CA GLY A 108 5.20 24.38 36.73
C GLY A 108 4.09 25.26 36.15
N ARG A 109 4.22 25.74 34.91
CA ARG A 109 3.19 26.54 34.22
C ARG A 109 2.24 25.65 33.43
N LEU A 110 0.92 25.81 33.66
CA LEU A 110 -0.10 25.16 32.85
C LEU A 110 -0.15 25.78 31.45
N ILE A 111 -0.04 24.92 30.43
CA ILE A 111 -0.27 25.23 29.03
C ILE A 111 -1.57 24.54 28.62
N LYS A 112 -2.59 25.33 28.28
CA LYS A 112 -3.88 24.83 27.81
C LYS A 112 -3.77 24.26 26.39
N LYS A 113 -4.50 23.18 26.12
CA LYS A 113 -4.59 22.50 24.81
C LYS A 113 -5.00 23.44 23.67
N GLU A 114 -5.82 24.45 23.97
CA GLU A 114 -6.30 25.47 23.01
C GLU A 114 -5.15 26.29 22.41
N ASN A 115 -4.06 26.43 23.16
CA ASN A 115 -2.86 27.17 22.75
C ASN A 115 -1.78 26.25 22.15
N CYS A 116 -2.08 24.96 22.00
CA CYS A 116 -1.19 23.95 21.47
C CYS A 116 -1.70 23.50 20.09
N VAL A 117 -0.76 23.22 19.19
CA VAL A 117 -1.07 22.59 17.89
C VAL A 117 -0.74 21.10 17.93
N HIS A 118 -1.37 20.36 17.02
CA HIS A 118 -1.05 18.95 16.80
C HIS A 118 0.44 18.78 16.47
N CYS A 119 1.01 17.66 16.90
CA CYS A 119 2.40 17.32 16.66
C CYS A 119 2.50 15.97 15.95
N PHE A 120 3.32 15.89 14.92
CA PHE A 120 3.64 14.63 14.27
C PHE A 120 4.78 13.93 15.04
N GLU A 121 4.50 12.72 15.54
CA GLU A 121 5.46 11.84 16.19
C GLU A 121 5.94 10.80 15.18
N THR A 122 7.18 10.92 14.69
CA THR A 122 7.80 9.93 13.79
C THR A 122 8.76 9.04 14.57
N ARG A 123 8.32 7.81 14.89
CA ARG A 123 9.11 6.82 15.63
C ARG A 123 9.87 5.89 14.69
N LEU A 124 11.19 5.81 14.82
CA LEU A 124 12.01 4.91 14.02
C LEU A 124 11.79 3.44 14.43
N ARG A 125 11.67 2.55 13.44
CA ARG A 125 11.41 1.10 13.62
C ARG A 125 12.70 0.28 13.62
N ARG A 126 12.60 -0.91 14.23
CA ARG A 126 13.65 -1.91 14.50
C ARG A 126 14.49 -2.36 13.28
N ASN A 127 13.95 -2.31 12.05
CA ASN A 127 14.61 -2.87 10.87
C ASN A 127 15.18 -1.76 9.97
N ASN A 128 16.50 -1.60 9.98
CA ASN A 128 17.26 -0.55 9.26
C ASN A 128 17.54 -0.84 7.77
N LYS A 129 16.77 -1.72 7.12
CA LYS A 129 17.01 -2.08 5.71
C LYS A 129 15.74 -1.98 4.87
N ALA A 130 15.46 -0.78 4.37
CA ALA A 130 14.73 -0.60 3.12
C ALA A 130 15.74 -0.42 1.98
N HIS A 131 15.94 -1.45 1.16
CA HIS A 131 16.88 -1.38 0.03
C HIS A 131 16.28 -0.57 -1.13
N VAL A 132 16.85 0.60 -1.43
CA VAL A 132 16.53 1.38 -2.63
C VAL A 132 17.84 1.77 -3.33
N LYS A 133 18.19 1.09 -4.43
CA LYS A 133 19.33 1.49 -5.28
C LYS A 133 18.93 2.69 -6.15
N SER A 134 19.69 3.78 -6.01
CA SER A 134 19.74 5.03 -6.80
C SER A 134 18.40 5.62 -7.30
N LEU A 135 17.97 6.72 -6.68
CA LEU A 135 16.78 7.48 -7.08
C LEU A 135 17.11 8.52 -8.16
N HIS A 136 16.66 8.28 -9.40
CA HIS A 136 16.42 9.35 -10.36
C HIS A 136 15.03 9.95 -10.09
N LYS A 137 14.93 11.28 -9.94
CA LYS A 137 13.68 12.00 -9.63
C LYS A 137 13.26 12.88 -10.79
N LYS A 138 11.96 12.90 -11.12
CA LYS A 138 11.32 13.90 -12.00
C LYS A 138 9.90 14.17 -11.48
N LEU A 139 9.50 15.43 -11.39
CA LEU A 139 8.14 15.86 -11.03
C LEU A 139 7.28 15.92 -12.29
N ILE A 140 6.09 15.31 -12.24
CA ILE A 140 5.13 15.32 -13.35
C ILE A 140 3.77 15.76 -12.78
N PRO A 141 3.24 16.92 -13.18
CA PRO A 141 1.89 17.34 -12.82
C PRO A 141 0.85 16.35 -13.36
N TYR A 142 -0.14 15.97 -12.55
CA TYR A 142 -1.20 15.04 -12.97
C TYR A 142 -2.54 15.43 -12.35
N LYS A 143 -3.61 15.41 -13.16
CA LYS A 143 -5.00 15.65 -12.76
C LYS A 143 -5.86 14.50 -13.29
N GLY A 144 -6.47 13.70 -12.41
CA GLY A 144 -7.30 12.55 -12.79
C GLY A 144 -7.18 11.36 -11.83
N LYS A 145 -7.81 10.24 -12.18
CA LYS A 145 -7.71 8.95 -11.45
C LYS A 145 -6.60 8.11 -12.09
N VAL A 146 -5.61 7.67 -11.30
CA VAL A 146 -4.50 6.82 -11.77
C VAL A 146 -4.98 5.37 -11.87
N PHE A 147 -5.25 4.89 -13.08
CA PHE A 147 -5.85 3.57 -13.30
C PHE A 147 -4.84 2.44 -13.51
N CYS A 148 -3.65 2.73 -14.02
CA CYS A 148 -2.50 1.82 -14.10
C CYS A 148 -1.23 2.63 -14.41
N LEU A 149 -0.09 2.26 -13.82
CA LEU A 149 1.20 2.86 -14.13
C LEU A 149 2.10 1.83 -14.78
N ARG A 150 2.52 2.10 -16.03
CA ARG A 150 3.59 1.33 -16.66
C ARG A 150 4.92 1.87 -16.16
N LEU A 151 5.50 1.17 -15.20
CA LEU A 151 6.82 1.48 -14.69
C LEU A 151 7.88 1.10 -15.73
N LYS A 152 8.91 1.94 -15.91
CA LYS A 152 10.12 1.53 -16.62
C LYS A 152 10.70 0.28 -15.94
N LYS A 153 11.37 -0.59 -16.72
CA LYS A 153 12.00 -1.82 -16.23
C LYS A 153 12.77 -1.53 -14.92
N HIS A 154 12.51 -2.34 -13.88
CA HIS A 154 13.10 -2.22 -12.54
C HIS A 154 12.68 -1.04 -11.63
N HIS A 155 11.59 -0.33 -11.93
CA HIS A 155 11.04 0.68 -11.02
C HIS A 155 9.99 0.07 -10.08
N ASN A 156 9.83 0.64 -8.88
CA ASN A 156 8.76 0.29 -7.93
C ASN A 156 7.79 1.47 -7.84
N PHE A 157 6.51 1.18 -7.70
CA PHE A 157 5.47 2.18 -7.44
C PHE A 157 5.20 2.23 -5.94
N TYR A 158 5.24 3.44 -5.37
CA TYR A 158 4.99 3.69 -3.96
C TYR A 158 3.82 4.65 -3.83
N VAL A 159 2.78 4.23 -3.10
CA VAL A 159 1.57 5.04 -2.88
C VAL A 159 1.53 5.46 -1.42
N ARG A 160 1.33 6.75 -1.16
CA ARG A 160 0.95 7.22 0.17
C ARG A 160 -0.58 7.38 0.22
N ARG A 161 -1.27 6.60 1.06
CA ARG A 161 -2.70 6.82 1.37
C ARG A 161 -2.79 7.47 2.74
N ASN A 162 -3.45 8.63 2.84
CA ASN A 162 -3.58 9.42 4.08
C ASN A 162 -2.22 9.66 4.77
N GLY A 163 -1.19 10.02 4.00
CA GLY A 163 0.15 10.28 4.53
C GLY A 163 0.99 9.05 4.91
N THR A 164 0.44 7.84 4.79
CA THR A 164 1.13 6.58 5.11
C THR A 164 1.53 5.83 3.85
N GLY A 165 2.77 5.34 3.78
CA GLY A 165 3.31 4.59 2.66
C GLY A 165 2.82 3.14 2.57
N TYR A 166 2.38 2.71 1.38
CA TYR A 166 1.96 1.35 1.09
C TYR A 166 2.74 0.75 -0.09
N PHE A 167 3.05 -0.54 0.03
CA PHE A 167 3.48 -1.40 -1.07
C PHE A 167 2.37 -2.41 -1.37
N THR A 168 1.63 -2.21 -2.45
CA THR A 168 0.68 -3.22 -2.94
C THR A 168 1.40 -4.11 -3.94
N GLY A 169 1.71 -5.34 -3.55
CA GLY A 169 2.28 -6.34 -4.45
C GLY A 169 1.19 -7.14 -5.13
N ASN A 170 1.29 -7.34 -6.45
CA ASN A 170 0.51 -8.37 -7.13
C ASN A 170 1.05 -9.77 -6.77
N CYS A 171 0.23 -10.81 -6.92
CA CYS A 171 0.68 -12.19 -6.76
C CYS A 171 1.76 -12.52 -7.80
N GLY A 172 2.83 -13.19 -7.37
CA GLY A 172 3.91 -13.67 -8.25
C GLY A 172 3.66 -15.07 -8.83
N ALA A 173 2.62 -15.78 -8.36
CA ALA A 173 2.27 -17.11 -8.87
C ALA A 173 0.74 -17.28 -8.98
N GLY A 174 0.36 -18.24 -9.82
CA GLY A 174 -1.02 -18.67 -10.07
C GLY A 174 -1.77 -17.81 -11.10
N PRO A 175 -2.97 -18.26 -11.47
CA PRO A 175 -3.77 -17.60 -12.50
C PRO A 175 -4.38 -16.28 -12.01
N VAL A 176 -4.92 -15.52 -12.96
CA VAL A 176 -5.94 -14.50 -12.68
C VAL A 176 -7.30 -15.14 -12.86
N VAL A 177 -8.21 -14.87 -11.92
CA VAL A 177 -9.56 -15.43 -11.90
C VAL A 177 -10.54 -14.27 -11.83
N ALA A 178 -11.56 -14.31 -12.69
CA ALA A 178 -12.72 -13.44 -12.63
C ALA A 178 -13.97 -14.29 -12.42
N GLY A 179 -14.95 -13.74 -11.73
CA GLY A 179 -16.29 -14.31 -11.59
C GLY A 179 -17.31 -13.40 -12.23
N ALA A 180 -18.37 -13.98 -12.77
CA ALA A 180 -19.59 -13.31 -13.17
C ALA A 180 -20.75 -13.98 -12.43
N VAL A 181 -21.71 -13.20 -11.93
CA VAL A 181 -22.87 -13.72 -11.20
C VAL A 181 -24.11 -12.96 -11.66
N ARG A 182 -25.16 -13.70 -12.01
CA ARG A 182 -26.51 -13.19 -12.22
C ARG A 182 -27.36 -13.68 -11.06
N ILE A 183 -27.90 -12.74 -10.30
CA ILE A 183 -28.86 -13.02 -9.23
C ILE A 183 -30.25 -12.99 -9.87
N PRO A 184 -31.05 -14.06 -9.74
CA PRO A 184 -32.41 -14.06 -10.24
C PRO A 184 -33.27 -12.95 -9.62
N ASP A 185 -34.15 -12.36 -10.43
CA ASP A 185 -35.00 -11.22 -10.08
C ASP A 185 -36.12 -11.54 -9.09
N PHE A 186 -36.47 -12.82 -8.94
CA PHE A 186 -37.46 -13.29 -7.96
C PHE A 186 -36.95 -13.25 -6.51
N TYR A 187 -35.64 -13.10 -6.28
CA TYR A 187 -35.12 -12.91 -4.93
C TYR A 187 -35.35 -11.46 -4.46
N PRO A 188 -35.85 -11.26 -3.22
CA PRO A 188 -35.96 -9.92 -2.67
C PRO A 188 -34.57 -9.30 -2.46
N SER A 189 -34.50 -7.97 -2.48
CA SER A 189 -33.22 -7.23 -2.49
C SER A 189 -32.35 -7.48 -1.27
N ASP A 190 -32.94 -7.91 -0.15
CA ASP A 190 -32.32 -8.22 1.13
C ASP A 190 -32.00 -9.71 1.32
N PHE A 191 -32.36 -10.59 0.38
CA PHE A 191 -32.19 -12.04 0.52
C PHE A 191 -30.75 -12.46 0.86
N PHE A 192 -29.77 -11.75 0.30
CA PHE A 192 -28.35 -12.02 0.49
C PHE A 192 -27.70 -11.12 1.56
N ASP A 193 -28.47 -10.24 2.21
CA ASP A 193 -27.95 -9.37 3.25
C ASP A 193 -27.44 -10.18 4.45
N GLY A 194 -26.29 -9.78 4.97
CA GLY A 194 -25.60 -10.51 6.05
C GLY A 194 -24.80 -11.74 5.58
N TYR A 195 -25.10 -12.29 4.40
CA TYR A 195 -24.37 -13.42 3.81
C TYR A 195 -23.30 -12.98 2.82
N ILE A 196 -23.61 -11.99 1.97
CA ILE A 196 -22.70 -11.47 0.94
C ILE A 196 -22.24 -10.06 1.35
N ASN A 197 -20.93 -9.88 1.50
CA ASN A 197 -20.30 -8.58 1.78
C ASN A 197 -18.92 -8.52 1.09
N ASP A 198 -18.16 -7.45 1.29
CA ASP A 198 -16.79 -7.32 0.80
C ASP A 198 -15.98 -8.58 1.16
N SER A 199 -15.67 -9.37 0.13
CA SER A 199 -14.95 -10.64 0.24
C SER A 199 -13.64 -10.53 1.02
N LYS A 200 -13.03 -9.34 1.07
CA LYS A 200 -11.76 -9.08 1.77
C LYS A 200 -11.97 -8.86 3.27
N LYS A 201 -13.19 -8.57 3.71
CA LYS A 201 -13.59 -8.43 5.13
C LYS A 201 -14.17 -9.73 5.71
N MET A 202 -14.50 -10.70 4.86
CA MET A 202 -15.06 -11.99 5.27
C MET A 202 -13.97 -13.01 5.64
N SER A 203 -14.23 -13.79 6.70
CA SER A 203 -13.40 -14.93 7.05
C SER A 203 -13.43 -16.01 5.96
N SER A 204 -12.43 -16.88 5.92
CA SER A 204 -12.38 -17.97 4.91
C SER A 204 -13.61 -18.87 4.98
N LYS A 205 -14.08 -19.20 6.20
CA LYS A 205 -15.27 -20.03 6.41
C LYS A 205 -16.53 -19.36 5.86
N LYS A 206 -16.77 -18.09 6.21
CA LYS A 206 -17.93 -17.33 5.70
C LYS A 206 -17.90 -17.17 4.18
N ARG A 207 -16.72 -17.06 3.57
CA ARG A 207 -16.58 -17.00 2.11
C ARG A 207 -16.95 -18.32 1.44
N GLU A 208 -16.59 -19.45 2.03
CA GLU A 208 -16.96 -20.78 1.52
C GLU A 208 -18.47 -21.02 1.66
N GLU A 209 -19.08 -20.62 2.79
CA GLU A 209 -20.54 -20.66 2.98
C GLU A 209 -21.27 -19.79 1.94
N ALA A 210 -20.82 -18.55 1.76
CA ALA A 210 -21.37 -17.65 0.75
C ALA A 210 -21.15 -18.16 -0.68
N PHE A 211 -19.99 -18.77 -0.96
CA PHE A 211 -19.74 -19.42 -2.25
C PHE A 211 -20.78 -20.50 -2.53
N GLY A 212 -21.01 -21.41 -1.56
CA GLY A 212 -22.01 -22.46 -1.69
C GLY A 212 -23.42 -21.91 -1.97
N LEU A 213 -23.82 -20.89 -1.21
CA LEU A 213 -25.10 -20.21 -1.40
C LEU A 213 -25.23 -19.59 -2.80
N ILE A 214 -24.21 -18.86 -3.26
CA ILE A 214 -24.22 -18.24 -4.60
C ILE A 214 -24.29 -19.30 -5.69
N THR A 215 -23.51 -20.38 -5.59
CA THR A 215 -23.52 -21.44 -6.62
C THR A 215 -24.80 -22.27 -6.64
N ASP A 216 -25.53 -22.33 -5.53
CA ASP A 216 -26.82 -23.03 -5.43
C ASP A 216 -28.00 -22.17 -5.92
N LYS A 217 -27.95 -20.85 -5.69
CA LYS A 217 -29.08 -19.93 -5.91
C LYS A 217 -28.94 -19.00 -7.11
N CYS A 218 -27.73 -18.83 -7.64
CA CYS A 218 -27.46 -17.87 -8.70
C CYS A 218 -26.79 -18.53 -9.90
N ASP A 219 -27.01 -17.97 -11.08
CA ASP A 219 -26.18 -18.31 -12.23
C ASP A 219 -24.81 -17.65 -12.05
N PHE A 220 -23.76 -18.38 -12.36
CA PHE A 220 -22.40 -17.86 -12.28
C PHE A 220 -21.54 -18.39 -13.41
N GLY A 221 -20.50 -17.63 -13.74
CA GLY A 221 -19.47 -18.03 -14.69
C GLY A 221 -18.08 -17.73 -14.13
N ILE A 222 -17.09 -18.55 -14.50
CA ILE A 222 -15.72 -18.44 -13.99
C ILE A 222 -14.72 -18.33 -15.14
N GLY A 223 -13.98 -17.23 -15.14
CA GLY A 223 -12.90 -16.99 -16.08
C GLY A 223 -11.55 -17.19 -15.42
N VAL A 224 -10.83 -18.24 -15.82
CA VAL A 224 -9.45 -18.51 -15.37
C VAL A 224 -8.48 -18.31 -16.52
N ILE A 225 -7.46 -17.47 -16.31
CA ILE A 225 -6.37 -17.23 -17.26
C ILE A 225 -5.03 -17.56 -16.60
N SER A 226 -4.27 -18.46 -17.23
CA SER A 226 -3.00 -18.98 -16.73
C SER A 226 -1.91 -17.90 -16.71
N ASN A 227 -0.89 -18.14 -15.89
CA ASN A 227 0.29 -17.26 -15.78
C ASN A 227 1.04 -17.11 -17.11
N ASN A 228 1.12 -18.16 -17.94
CA ASN A 228 1.76 -18.08 -19.27
C ASN A 228 1.09 -17.01 -20.16
N ILE A 229 -0.25 -16.96 -20.15
CA ILE A 229 -0.99 -15.92 -20.88
C ILE A 229 -0.76 -14.55 -20.22
N ILE A 230 -0.79 -14.47 -18.88
CA ILE A 230 -0.51 -13.21 -18.16
C ILE A 230 0.86 -12.65 -18.55
N ASP A 231 1.87 -13.50 -18.65
CA ASP A 231 3.22 -13.10 -19.03
C ASP A 231 3.30 -12.65 -20.50
N ALA A 232 2.52 -13.27 -21.40
CA ALA A 232 2.45 -12.90 -22.81
C ALA A 232 1.72 -11.57 -23.07
N ILE A 233 0.55 -11.36 -22.46
CA ILE A 233 -0.33 -10.22 -22.80
C ILE A 233 -0.40 -9.13 -21.74
N ASN A 234 0.24 -9.29 -20.58
CA ASN A 234 0.17 -8.47 -19.37
C ASN A 234 -1.09 -8.70 -18.48
N ILE A 235 -0.96 -8.34 -17.20
CA ILE A 235 -2.01 -8.59 -16.19
C ILE A 235 -3.33 -7.85 -16.43
N LEU A 236 -3.31 -6.66 -17.05
CA LEU A 236 -4.53 -5.90 -17.32
C LEU A 236 -5.33 -6.58 -18.43
N GLU A 237 -4.69 -6.94 -19.53
CA GLU A 237 -5.35 -7.63 -20.65
C GLU A 237 -5.77 -9.05 -20.26
N ALA A 238 -4.95 -9.77 -19.47
CA ALA A 238 -5.35 -11.06 -18.92
C ALA A 238 -6.55 -10.96 -17.96
N THR A 239 -6.66 -9.87 -17.20
CA THR A 239 -7.84 -9.62 -16.35
C THR A 239 -9.08 -9.38 -17.20
N LYS A 240 -8.99 -8.59 -18.28
CA LYS A 240 -10.10 -8.40 -19.22
C LYS A 240 -10.50 -9.71 -19.88
N LEU A 241 -9.54 -10.53 -20.29
CA LEU A 241 -9.79 -11.84 -20.89
C LEU A 241 -10.47 -12.79 -19.91
N ALA A 242 -10.04 -12.80 -18.65
CA ALA A 242 -10.72 -13.54 -17.58
C ALA A 242 -12.17 -13.06 -17.40
N MET A 243 -12.41 -11.75 -17.37
CA MET A 243 -13.77 -11.21 -17.27
C MET A 243 -14.63 -11.62 -18.47
N LYS A 244 -14.13 -11.50 -19.71
CA LYS A 244 -14.85 -11.95 -20.91
C LYS A 244 -15.19 -13.45 -20.83
N LYS A 245 -14.24 -14.27 -20.40
CA LYS A 245 -14.46 -15.71 -20.22
C LYS A 245 -15.52 -15.99 -19.15
N ALA A 246 -15.48 -15.29 -18.01
CA ALA A 246 -16.49 -15.43 -16.96
C ALA A 246 -17.89 -15.04 -17.43
N ILE A 247 -18.00 -13.97 -18.23
CA ILE A 247 -19.28 -13.51 -18.80
C ILE A 247 -19.80 -14.50 -19.85
N ASN A 248 -18.94 -15.05 -20.70
CA ASN A 248 -19.35 -16.04 -21.70
C ASN A 248 -19.77 -17.38 -21.09
N ASP A 249 -19.18 -17.71 -19.93
CA ASP A 249 -19.52 -18.90 -19.14
C ASP A 249 -20.83 -18.71 -18.35
N LEU A 250 -21.23 -17.45 -18.12
CA LEU A 250 -22.53 -17.11 -17.57
C LEU A 250 -23.61 -17.40 -18.63
N ILE A 251 -24.68 -18.09 -18.22
CA ILE A 251 -25.78 -18.53 -19.10
C ILE A 251 -26.33 -17.36 -19.93
N SER A 252 -26.66 -17.65 -21.20
CA SER A 252 -27.17 -16.69 -22.19
C SER A 252 -28.34 -15.84 -21.67
N GLY A 253 -28.34 -14.55 -22.00
CA GLY A 253 -29.41 -13.60 -21.60
C GLY A 253 -29.03 -12.63 -20.49
N THR A 254 -27.84 -12.03 -20.55
CA THR A 254 -27.46 -10.92 -19.64
C THR A 254 -27.75 -9.59 -20.31
N ASP A 255 -28.69 -8.82 -19.76
CA ASP A 255 -29.12 -7.53 -20.35
C ASP A 255 -28.17 -6.37 -20.01
N TYR A 256 -27.47 -6.46 -18.88
CA TYR A 256 -26.63 -5.37 -18.39
C TYR A 256 -25.49 -5.88 -17.49
N LEU A 257 -24.29 -5.31 -17.64
CA LEU A 257 -23.11 -5.68 -16.86
C LEU A 257 -22.74 -4.59 -15.85
N LEU A 258 -22.56 -4.99 -14.58
CA LEU A 258 -21.93 -4.16 -13.56
C LEU A 258 -20.50 -4.66 -13.33
N ILE A 259 -19.51 -3.82 -13.61
CA ILE A 259 -18.09 -4.20 -13.57
C ILE A 259 -17.38 -3.44 -12.45
N ASP A 260 -16.66 -4.15 -11.57
CA ASP A 260 -15.85 -3.51 -10.53
C ASP A 260 -14.65 -2.74 -11.11
N GLY A 261 -14.47 -1.53 -10.61
CA GLY A 261 -13.36 -0.67 -10.98
C GLY A 261 -13.70 0.24 -12.15
N THR A 262 -12.76 0.38 -13.09
CA THR A 262 -12.83 1.35 -14.20
C THR A 262 -12.51 0.75 -15.55
N VAL A 263 -12.44 -0.58 -15.61
CA VAL A 263 -12.16 -1.29 -16.85
C VAL A 263 -13.45 -1.39 -17.65
N LYS A 264 -13.39 -0.95 -18.91
CA LYS A 264 -14.44 -1.19 -19.90
C LYS A 264 -14.02 -2.36 -20.79
N LEU A 265 -14.89 -3.34 -20.95
CA LEU A 265 -14.69 -4.47 -21.86
C LEU A 265 -15.15 -4.06 -23.26
N SER A 266 -14.29 -4.25 -24.26
CA SER A 266 -14.69 -4.15 -25.67
C SER A 266 -15.48 -5.39 -26.10
N ASP A 267 -16.24 -5.27 -27.19
CA ASP A 267 -16.85 -6.40 -27.89
C ASP A 267 -17.85 -7.22 -27.05
N MET A 268 -18.59 -6.54 -26.16
CA MET A 268 -19.67 -7.15 -25.38
C MET A 268 -21.02 -6.86 -26.03
N HIS A 269 -21.88 -7.89 -26.08
CA HIS A 269 -23.22 -7.79 -26.67
C HIS A 269 -24.21 -6.97 -25.81
N CYS A 270 -23.90 -6.77 -24.54
CA CYS A 270 -24.75 -6.02 -23.61
C CYS A 270 -24.07 -4.74 -23.06
N PRO A 271 -24.87 -3.72 -22.73
CA PRO A 271 -24.39 -2.50 -22.09
C PRO A 271 -23.74 -2.79 -20.74
N GLN A 272 -22.80 -1.93 -20.34
CA GLN A 272 -22.02 -2.11 -19.11
C GLN A 272 -21.81 -0.79 -18.36
N LYS A 273 -21.72 -0.88 -17.03
CA LYS A 273 -21.39 0.24 -16.14
C LYS A 273 -20.24 -0.13 -15.23
N GLN A 274 -19.24 0.75 -15.19
CA GLN A 274 -18.12 0.66 -14.27
C GLN A 274 -18.52 1.21 -12.90
N VAL A 275 -18.37 0.42 -11.85
CA VAL A 275 -18.69 0.79 -10.47
C VAL A 275 -17.40 0.78 -9.65
N ILE A 276 -17.00 1.96 -9.18
CA ILE A 276 -15.77 2.10 -8.38
C ILE A 276 -16.04 1.59 -6.96
N LYS A 277 -15.26 0.59 -6.51
CA LYS A 277 -15.52 -0.16 -5.26
C LYS A 277 -16.88 -0.84 -5.31
N GLY A 278 -17.16 -1.48 -6.45
CA GLY A 278 -18.43 -2.15 -6.68
C GLY A 278 -18.68 -3.26 -5.67
N ASP A 279 -17.63 -3.90 -5.15
CA ASP A 279 -17.70 -4.92 -4.10
C ASP A 279 -18.33 -4.43 -2.79
N ALA A 280 -18.34 -3.13 -2.53
CA ALA A 280 -18.97 -2.52 -1.36
C ALA A 280 -20.34 -1.89 -1.64
N ILE A 281 -20.77 -1.83 -2.90
CA ILE A 281 -21.95 -1.06 -3.35
C ILE A 281 -22.99 -1.99 -4.01
N SER A 282 -22.53 -3.00 -4.75
CA SER A 282 -23.39 -3.90 -5.53
C SER A 282 -23.21 -5.33 -5.06
N ILE A 283 -24.33 -5.95 -4.70
CA ILE A 283 -24.36 -7.32 -4.22
C ILE A 283 -23.94 -8.34 -5.29
N SER A 284 -24.29 -8.10 -6.56
CA SER A 284 -23.84 -8.92 -7.70
C SER A 284 -22.33 -8.84 -7.89
N ILE A 285 -21.73 -7.66 -7.73
CA ILE A 285 -20.26 -7.49 -7.78
C ILE A 285 -19.59 -8.16 -6.58
N ALA A 286 -20.17 -8.04 -5.38
CA ALA A 286 -19.67 -8.71 -4.19
C ALA A 286 -19.72 -10.24 -4.35
N ALA A 287 -20.83 -10.79 -4.85
CA ALA A 287 -21.00 -12.21 -5.15
C ALA A 287 -19.95 -12.70 -6.17
N ALA A 288 -19.79 -11.99 -7.29
CA ALA A 288 -18.77 -12.29 -8.30
C ALA A 288 -17.34 -12.27 -7.72
N SER A 289 -17.06 -11.33 -6.81
CA SER A 289 -15.77 -11.25 -6.12
C SER A 289 -15.53 -12.44 -5.19
N ILE A 290 -16.57 -12.94 -4.51
CA ILE A 290 -16.51 -14.15 -3.68
C ILE A 290 -16.21 -15.37 -4.54
N ILE A 291 -16.95 -15.58 -5.64
CA ILE A 291 -16.73 -16.67 -6.61
C ILE A 291 -15.27 -16.65 -7.10
N ALA A 292 -14.79 -15.51 -7.57
CA ALA A 292 -13.42 -15.37 -8.07
C ALA A 292 -12.38 -15.68 -6.98
N LYS A 293 -12.58 -15.16 -5.76
CA LYS A 293 -11.63 -15.29 -4.66
C LYS A 293 -11.54 -16.73 -4.14
N VAL A 294 -12.69 -17.37 -3.89
CA VAL A 294 -12.75 -18.75 -3.40
C VAL A 294 -12.17 -19.70 -4.43
N HIS A 295 -12.58 -19.57 -5.70
CA HIS A 295 -12.05 -20.40 -6.78
C HIS A 295 -10.53 -20.26 -6.92
N ARG A 296 -10.01 -19.02 -6.91
CA ARG A 296 -8.55 -18.79 -6.94
C ARG A 296 -7.83 -19.38 -5.72
N ASP A 297 -8.38 -19.22 -4.52
CA ASP A 297 -7.75 -19.73 -3.30
C ASP A 297 -7.70 -21.26 -3.29
N ARG A 298 -8.73 -21.94 -3.84
CA ARG A 298 -8.74 -23.41 -4.06
C ARG A 298 -7.66 -23.84 -5.04
N ILE A 299 -7.52 -23.18 -6.19
CA ILE A 299 -6.43 -23.44 -7.14
C ILE A 299 -5.06 -23.33 -6.45
N MET A 300 -4.83 -22.28 -5.66
CA MET A 300 -3.56 -22.11 -4.96
C MET A 300 -3.31 -23.18 -3.88
N LEU A 301 -4.37 -23.70 -3.24
CA LEU A 301 -4.27 -24.81 -2.29
C LEU A 301 -3.90 -26.12 -2.99
N ASP A 302 -4.50 -26.40 -4.14
CA ASP A 302 -4.16 -27.60 -4.91
C ASP A 302 -2.74 -27.53 -5.49
N LEU A 303 -2.32 -26.34 -5.93
CA LEU A 303 -0.93 -26.09 -6.30
C LEU A 303 0.01 -26.27 -5.11
N HIS A 304 -0.40 -25.90 -3.90
CA HIS A 304 0.42 -26.12 -2.70
C HIS A 304 0.62 -27.61 -2.40
N LYS A 305 -0.41 -28.46 -2.61
CA LYS A 305 -0.27 -29.92 -2.45
C LYS A 305 0.82 -30.48 -3.35
N LYS A 306 0.92 -29.96 -4.59
CA LYS A 306 1.97 -30.34 -5.56
C LYS A 306 3.33 -29.71 -5.25
N TYR A 307 3.33 -28.47 -4.78
CA TYR A 307 4.54 -27.69 -4.51
C TYR A 307 4.52 -27.06 -3.10
N PRO A 308 4.69 -27.87 -2.03
CA PRO A 308 4.52 -27.41 -0.66
C PRO A 308 5.58 -26.37 -0.25
N VAL A 309 6.75 -26.41 -0.88
CA VAL A 309 7.91 -25.57 -0.57
C VAL A 309 7.65 -24.06 -0.70
N TYR A 310 6.67 -23.64 -1.52
CA TYR A 310 6.39 -22.22 -1.76
C TYR A 310 5.38 -21.60 -0.78
N GLY A 311 4.73 -22.41 0.06
CA GLY A 311 3.76 -21.92 1.06
C GLY A 311 2.49 -21.27 0.48
N TRP A 312 2.06 -21.71 -0.71
CA TRP A 312 0.87 -21.16 -1.38
C TRP A 312 -0.46 -21.41 -0.64
N ASP A 313 -0.49 -22.33 0.31
CA ASP A 313 -1.59 -22.52 1.26
C ASP A 313 -1.91 -21.26 2.06
N THR A 314 -0.87 -20.55 2.50
CA THR A 314 -0.98 -19.36 3.35
C THR A 314 -0.87 -18.09 2.53
N ASN A 315 0.09 -18.02 1.62
CA ASN A 315 0.38 -16.79 0.88
C ASN A 315 -0.40 -16.66 -0.43
N LYS A 316 -1.13 -17.67 -0.90
CA LYS A 316 -1.98 -17.61 -2.12
C LYS A 316 -1.26 -17.07 -3.37
N GLY A 317 0.05 -17.30 -3.48
CA GLY A 317 0.89 -16.83 -4.59
C GLY A 317 1.48 -15.42 -4.40
N TYR A 318 1.23 -14.74 -3.27
CA TYR A 318 1.93 -13.51 -2.91
C TYR A 318 3.38 -13.81 -2.55
N LEU A 319 4.29 -12.92 -2.95
CA LEU A 319 5.74 -13.06 -2.74
C LEU A 319 6.15 -12.71 -1.31
N THR A 320 5.66 -13.52 -0.37
CA THR A 320 6.05 -13.51 1.05
C THR A 320 7.48 -14.02 1.21
N LYS A 321 8.04 -13.84 2.42
CA LYS A 321 9.39 -14.34 2.74
C LYS A 321 9.51 -15.85 2.45
N LYS A 322 8.55 -16.66 2.90
CA LYS A 322 8.50 -18.12 2.67
C LYS A 322 8.47 -18.46 1.18
N HIS A 323 7.68 -17.75 0.39
CA HIS A 323 7.61 -17.96 -1.07
C HIS A 323 8.94 -17.65 -1.75
N LEU A 324 9.56 -16.52 -1.43
CA LEU A 324 10.85 -16.12 -1.99
C LEU A 324 11.99 -17.05 -1.58
N GLU A 325 11.95 -17.58 -0.35
CA GLU A 325 12.89 -18.63 0.10
C GLU A 325 12.69 -19.93 -0.68
N GLY A 326 11.44 -20.34 -0.93
CA GLY A 326 11.11 -21.47 -1.80
C GLY A 326 11.66 -21.29 -3.21
N ILE A 327 11.45 -20.12 -3.82
CA ILE A 327 12.01 -19.80 -5.15
C ILE A 327 13.54 -19.88 -5.14
N LYS A 328 14.20 -19.35 -4.10
CA LYS A 328 15.66 -19.36 -4.00
C LYS A 328 16.25 -20.77 -3.88
N LEU A 329 15.56 -21.65 -3.14
CA LEU A 329 16.06 -23.00 -2.85
C LEU A 329 15.68 -24.03 -3.93
N TYR A 330 14.49 -23.91 -4.51
CA TYR A 330 13.91 -24.92 -5.41
C TYR A 330 13.66 -24.41 -6.83
N GLY A 331 13.98 -23.15 -7.12
CA GLY A 331 13.71 -22.52 -8.41
C GLY A 331 12.25 -22.10 -8.59
N ILE A 332 11.95 -21.51 -9.74
CA ILE A 332 10.58 -21.20 -10.17
C ILE A 332 9.91 -22.45 -10.75
N THR A 333 8.59 -22.37 -10.93
CA THR A 333 7.78 -23.42 -11.57
C THR A 333 6.97 -22.82 -12.72
N GLU A 334 6.36 -23.69 -13.53
CA GLU A 334 5.43 -23.30 -14.60
C GLU A 334 4.21 -22.48 -14.14
N TYR A 335 3.96 -22.35 -12.83
CA TYR A 335 2.86 -21.56 -12.26
C TYR A 335 3.29 -20.17 -11.78
N HIS A 336 4.58 -19.88 -11.83
CA HIS A 336 5.12 -18.58 -11.51
C HIS A 336 4.95 -17.62 -12.70
N ARG A 337 4.72 -16.34 -12.40
CA ARG A 337 4.62 -15.28 -13.42
C ARG A 337 5.99 -14.70 -13.66
N GLU A 338 6.69 -15.17 -14.67
CA GLU A 338 8.09 -14.81 -14.92
C GLU A 338 8.26 -13.32 -15.23
N SER A 339 7.27 -12.73 -15.91
CA SER A 339 7.28 -11.29 -16.22
C SER A 339 7.24 -10.41 -14.96
N PHE A 340 6.91 -11.00 -13.79
CA PHE A 340 6.86 -10.27 -12.53
C PHE A 340 8.27 -10.19 -11.94
N ARG A 341 8.80 -8.97 -11.90
CA ARG A 341 10.19 -8.60 -11.51
C ARG A 341 10.85 -9.34 -10.33
N ARG A 342 10.08 -9.84 -9.36
CA ARG A 342 10.61 -10.52 -8.16
C ARG A 342 10.67 -12.04 -8.29
N VAL A 343 10.14 -12.59 -9.39
CA VAL A 343 10.11 -14.02 -9.70
C VAL A 343 11.27 -14.37 -10.63
N GLY A 344 11.38 -13.72 -11.79
CA GLY A 344 12.45 -13.99 -12.77
C GLY A 344 13.80 -13.37 -12.42
N ARG A 345 14.27 -13.50 -11.18
CA ARG A 345 15.47 -12.84 -10.66
C ARG A 345 16.46 -13.78 -10.00
#